data_AF-A0A6G9AG14-F1
#
_entry.id   AF-A0A6G9AG14-F1
#
_cell.length_a   1.000
_cell.length_b   1.000
_cell.length_c   1.000
_cell.angle_alpha   90.00
_cell.angle_beta   90.00
_cell.angle_gamma   90.00
#
_symmetry.space_group_name_H-M   'P 1'
#
loop_
_entity.id
_entity.type
_entity.pdbx_description
1 polymer ?
#
loop_
_entity_poly.entity_id
_entity_poly.type
_entity_poly.pdbx_seq_one_letter_code
_entity_poly.pdbx_strand_id
1 'polypeptide(L)'
;MKFLKNWQYSLLLLLGLTVTFTACKNDDEPAAVLSVTGINPTSAPVSSTITITGTLFNSTPASNTVTFTGNAVATVVSATPTQLVVTVPAGAQNGTITVTTGGQTATSSQAFSLSARTVVTVTGSLTANTNWTSDNIYLLKGFVIVDNNSTLNIQAGTIIKGAGKADDPSGQQRGATLIIRPGSKINAVGTASAPIVFTSNQPAGSRNYGDWGGIAIFGKAPINQPSATTFEGGLPGTVGTFSDAADNSGTMQYVRVEFGGIALLANSEINGISLYGVGSGTTLDHIQVSYSGDDSYEWFGGTVNAKYLIAYRGFDDDWDTDWGFSGKVQYGLSLRDPNVADQSGSNGFESDNFNPGAPATGPNAGLPLTAAVFANMSNFLTSGTPPTGNTSGGSGPYQSAMHLRRNTSISIFNSVMVGYPEGLRLDAQTGTTNTLDNATSGALQLHGVVIANSTTPVRGAQAITDAQATTFFNTAAYKNQIIPSASLATLLLNAQTFNLSGTPNFLPQTGSPLLTGAIWDGKGADALFTKETFIGAFGTTDWTQGWANWNPQTTSYN
;
A
#
# COMPACT_ATOMS: atom_id res chain seq x y z
N MET A 1 42.08 71.49 74.49
CA MET A 1 41.37 71.54 75.79
C MET A 1 39.88 71.40 75.50
N LYS A 2 39.25 70.31 76.00
CA LYS A 2 37.79 70.00 76.01
C LYS A 2 37.18 69.66 74.63
N PHE A 3 36.92 68.41 74.25
CA PHE A 3 35.97 67.40 74.79
C PHE A 3 34.53 67.93 74.95
N LEU A 4 33.60 67.25 74.25
CA LEU A 4 32.14 67.19 74.41
C LEU A 4 31.29 68.45 74.17
N LYS A 5 30.21 68.21 73.39
CA LYS A 5 28.89 68.88 73.29
C LYS A 5 28.61 69.31 71.84
N ASN A 6 27.63 68.81 71.09
CA ASN A 6 26.35 68.23 71.47
C ASN A 6 25.85 67.29 70.36
N TRP A 7 25.90 66.01 70.67
CA TRP A 7 25.24 64.91 70.00
C TRP A 7 23.73 64.94 70.33
N GLN A 8 22.98 65.96 69.90
CA GLN A 8 21.52 66.05 70.15
C GLN A 8 20.67 66.72 69.07
N TYR A 9 21.22 67.08 67.90
CA TYR A 9 20.41 67.61 66.78
C TYR A 9 20.28 66.65 65.58
N SER A 10 20.83 65.43 65.71
CA SER A 10 20.73 64.38 64.69
C SER A 10 19.48 63.49 64.82
N LEU A 11 18.61 63.71 65.81
CA LEU A 11 17.48 62.81 66.12
C LEU A 11 16.08 63.40 65.91
N LEU A 12 15.96 64.65 65.44
CA LEU A 12 14.67 65.30 65.14
C LEU A 12 14.52 65.76 63.69
N LEU A 13 15.54 65.58 62.85
CA LEU A 13 15.44 65.69 61.38
C LEU A 13 15.31 64.33 60.67
N LEU A 14 15.28 63.23 61.43
CA LEU A 14 15.16 61.85 60.91
C LEU A 14 13.77 61.22 61.16
N LEU A 15 12.80 62.00 61.64
CA LEU A 15 11.45 61.51 61.99
C LEU A 15 10.31 62.32 61.34
N GLY A 16 10.58 62.94 60.18
CA GLY A 16 9.64 63.79 59.45
C GLY A 16 9.55 63.51 57.95
N LEU A 17 10.02 62.35 57.49
CA LEU A 17 9.95 61.95 56.08
C LEU A 17 9.58 60.47 55.92
N THR A 18 8.52 60.04 56.61
CA THR A 18 7.88 58.74 56.39
C THR A 18 6.40 58.96 56.13
N VAL A 19 6.09 59.64 55.03
CA VAL A 19 4.78 59.57 54.37
C VAL A 19 5.06 59.46 52.86
N THR A 20 4.57 58.36 52.29
CA THR A 20 4.35 58.08 50.86
C THR A 20 5.56 58.05 49.93
N PHE A 21 6.17 56.86 49.81
CA PHE A 21 6.29 56.15 48.53
C PHE A 21 6.26 54.64 48.80
N THR A 22 5.08 54.12 49.15
CA THR A 22 4.73 52.75 48.76
C THR A 22 4.47 52.81 47.26
N ALA A 23 5.54 52.96 46.48
CA ALA A 23 5.48 52.66 45.07
C ALA A 23 5.25 51.15 44.98
N CYS A 24 4.08 50.78 44.46
CA CYS A 24 3.77 49.40 44.12
C CYS A 24 4.97 48.80 43.37
N LYS A 25 5.68 47.85 43.98
CA LYS A 25 6.40 46.86 43.20
C LYS A 25 5.35 45.98 42.54
N ASN A 26 4.73 46.51 41.49
CA ASN A 26 4.23 45.66 40.42
C ASN A 26 5.47 45.29 39.60
N ASP A 27 6.36 44.47 40.16
CA ASP A 27 7.22 43.59 39.35
C ASP A 27 6.35 42.42 38.86
N ASP A 28 5.18 42.76 38.30
CA ASP A 28 4.42 41.83 37.48
C ASP A 28 5.18 41.76 36.16
N GLU A 29 6.24 40.95 36.12
CA GLU A 29 6.73 40.43 34.85
C GLU A 29 5.49 39.89 34.11
N PRO A 30 5.14 40.43 32.93
CA PRO A 30 3.94 40.03 32.25
C PRO A 30 3.95 38.52 32.10
N ALA A 31 2.87 37.88 32.56
CA ALA A 31 2.74 36.42 32.48
C ALA A 31 3.11 35.98 31.06
N ALA A 32 3.92 34.93 30.95
CA ALA A 32 4.32 34.41 29.65
C ALA A 32 3.06 34.20 28.79
N VAL A 33 3.08 34.71 27.57
CA VAL A 33 1.98 34.57 26.62
C VAL A 33 2.38 33.60 25.53
N LEU A 34 1.40 32.84 25.02
CA LEU A 34 1.61 31.97 23.86
C LEU A 34 2.23 32.80 22.73
N SER A 35 3.35 32.32 22.20
CA SER A 35 4.07 33.01 21.12
C SER A 35 4.73 32.02 20.18
N VAL A 36 4.91 32.45 18.93
CA VAL A 36 5.68 31.74 17.90
C VAL A 36 6.86 32.61 17.53
N THR A 37 8.05 32.24 17.98
CA THR A 37 9.27 33.05 17.89
C THR A 37 10.16 32.67 16.71
N GLY A 38 10.01 31.48 16.13
CA GLY A 38 10.84 31.05 15.01
C GLY A 38 10.26 29.88 14.23
N ILE A 39 10.66 29.80 12.96
CA ILE A 39 10.36 28.71 12.04
C ILE A 39 11.68 28.24 11.43
N ASN A 40 11.96 26.94 11.46
CA ASN A 40 13.18 26.39 10.87
C ASN A 40 12.94 25.01 10.22
N PRO A 41 13.23 24.84 8.92
CA PRO A 41 13.57 25.88 7.95
C PRO A 41 12.40 26.83 7.67
N THR A 42 12.68 28.05 7.21
CA THR A 42 11.67 29.05 6.82
C THR A 42 11.05 28.78 5.46
N SER A 43 11.62 27.84 4.71
CA SER A 43 11.08 27.38 3.44
C SER A 43 11.26 25.88 3.29
N ALA A 44 10.20 25.20 2.88
CA ALA A 44 10.22 23.75 2.68
C ALA A 44 9.05 23.30 1.78
N PRO A 45 9.16 22.14 1.12
CA PRO A 45 8.07 21.57 0.34
C PRO A 45 6.99 20.91 1.21
N VAL A 46 5.84 20.59 0.62
CA VAL A 46 4.80 19.77 1.27
C VAL A 46 5.40 18.45 1.77
N SER A 47 4.92 17.97 2.92
CA SER A 47 5.34 16.77 3.64
C SER A 47 6.76 16.78 4.24
N SER A 48 7.50 17.88 4.11
CA SER A 48 8.73 18.07 4.87
C SER A 48 8.42 18.33 6.35
N THR A 49 9.39 18.08 7.24
CA THR A 49 9.27 18.43 8.65
C THR A 49 9.91 19.80 8.90
N ILE A 50 9.23 20.64 9.67
CA ILE A 50 9.78 21.91 10.16
C ILE A 50 9.62 22.00 11.67
N THR A 51 10.50 22.78 12.28
CA THR A 51 10.47 23.09 13.70
C THR A 51 9.91 24.49 13.90
N ILE A 52 8.91 24.61 14.76
CA ILE A 52 8.34 25.87 15.23
C ILE A 52 8.79 26.07 16.67
N THR A 53 9.49 27.18 16.94
CA THR A 53 9.90 27.55 18.30
C THR A 53 8.99 28.63 18.86
N GLY A 54 8.77 28.61 20.18
CA GLY A 54 7.85 29.52 20.83
C GLY A 54 7.82 29.34 22.34
N THR A 55 6.69 29.69 22.95
CA THR A 55 6.46 29.50 24.40
C THR A 55 5.02 29.06 24.65
N LEU A 56 4.79 28.34 25.75
CA LEU A 56 3.48 27.84 26.19
C LEU A 56 2.75 26.93 25.19
N PHE A 57 3.49 26.21 24.35
CA PHE A 57 2.90 25.09 23.63
C PHE A 57 2.49 23.97 24.59
N ASN A 58 1.49 23.19 24.22
CA ASN A 58 1.12 22.02 25.02
C ASN A 58 2.13 20.90 24.77
N SER A 59 2.61 20.22 25.81
CA SER A 59 3.52 19.07 25.67
C SER A 59 2.88 17.87 24.99
N THR A 60 1.55 17.80 24.94
CA THR A 60 0.79 16.79 24.19
C THR A 60 0.59 17.27 22.74
N PRO A 61 1.17 16.58 21.73
CA PRO A 61 1.09 17.01 20.32
C PRO A 61 -0.34 17.29 19.85
N ALA A 62 -1.28 16.37 20.14
CA ALA A 62 -2.68 16.47 19.74
C ALA A 62 -3.46 17.63 20.40
N SER A 63 -2.88 18.30 21.40
CA SER A 63 -3.47 19.48 22.06
C SER A 63 -2.99 20.80 21.47
N ASN A 64 -2.18 20.76 20.39
CA ASN A 64 -1.79 21.92 19.61
C ASN A 64 -2.41 21.82 18.21
N THR A 65 -2.97 22.92 17.71
CA THR A 65 -3.39 23.05 16.32
C THR A 65 -2.44 24.00 15.62
N VAL A 66 -1.72 23.53 14.61
CA VAL A 66 -0.81 24.36 13.80
C VAL A 66 -1.41 24.55 12.42
N THR A 67 -1.63 25.79 12.00
CA THR A 67 -2.28 26.11 10.73
C THR A 67 -1.37 26.97 9.87
N PHE A 68 -1.09 26.51 8.65
CA PHE A 68 -0.39 27.26 7.63
C PHE A 68 -1.37 28.18 6.88
N THR A 69 -0.83 29.22 6.25
CA THR A 69 -1.60 30.06 5.33
C THR A 69 -2.30 29.17 4.27
N GLY A 70 -3.55 29.48 3.94
CA GLY A 70 -4.43 28.60 3.14
C GLY A 70 -5.35 27.69 3.96
N ASN A 71 -5.43 27.88 5.29
CA ASN A 71 -6.20 27.06 6.23
C ASN A 71 -5.76 25.59 6.27
N ALA A 72 -4.50 25.32 5.96
CA ALA A 72 -3.95 23.97 5.95
C ALA A 72 -3.44 23.60 7.35
N VAL A 73 -4.09 22.64 8.00
CA VAL A 73 -3.72 22.18 9.35
C VAL A 73 -2.62 21.14 9.26
N ALA A 74 -1.52 21.38 9.98
CA ALA A 74 -0.36 20.51 10.01
C ALA A 74 -0.49 19.40 11.06
N THR A 75 0.08 18.24 10.77
CA THR A 75 0.27 17.18 11.76
C THR A 75 1.40 17.58 12.71
N VAL A 76 1.14 17.60 14.01
CA VAL A 76 2.15 17.84 15.05
C VAL A 76 2.80 16.50 15.40
N VAL A 77 4.07 16.35 15.00
CA VAL A 77 4.87 15.13 15.16
C VAL A 77 5.37 14.99 16.60
N SER A 78 5.86 16.09 17.18
CA SER A 78 6.29 16.14 18.58
C SER A 78 6.09 17.52 19.16
N ALA A 79 5.88 17.60 20.48
CA ALA A 79 5.63 18.86 21.16
C ALA A 79 6.35 18.94 22.51
N THR A 80 6.89 20.11 22.79
CA THR A 80 7.40 20.55 24.09
C THR A 80 6.89 21.97 24.34
N PRO A 81 6.94 22.51 25.57
CA PRO A 81 6.47 23.87 25.85
C PRO A 81 7.09 24.98 25.00
N THR A 82 8.22 24.73 24.34
CA THR A 82 8.96 25.71 23.54
C THR A 82 9.20 25.29 22.09
N GLN A 83 8.80 24.08 21.69
CA GLN A 83 9.06 23.55 20.35
C GLN A 83 7.93 22.63 19.87
N LEU A 84 7.47 22.83 18.65
CA LEU A 84 6.66 21.89 17.89
C LEU A 84 7.45 21.42 16.67
N VAL A 85 7.49 20.12 16.41
CA VAL A 85 7.89 19.58 15.12
C VAL A 85 6.62 19.23 14.36
N VAL A 86 6.47 19.77 13.15
CA VAL A 86 5.27 19.59 12.35
C VAL A 86 5.61 19.17 10.93
N THR A 87 4.68 18.50 10.27
CA THR A 87 4.78 18.18 8.84
C THR A 87 4.05 19.25 8.03
N VAL A 88 4.69 19.84 7.01
CA VAL A 88 4.07 20.84 6.12
C VAL A 88 2.86 20.20 5.41
N PRO A 89 1.64 20.70 5.62
CA PRO A 89 0.43 20.05 5.09
C PRO A 89 0.21 20.34 3.61
N ALA A 90 -0.52 19.46 2.94
CA ALA A 90 -1.05 19.74 1.61
C ALA A 90 -1.97 20.97 1.67
N GLY A 91 -1.92 21.83 0.65
CA GLY A 91 -2.69 23.08 0.61
C GLY A 91 -2.06 24.25 1.37
N ALA A 92 -0.92 24.05 2.05
CA ALA A 92 -0.16 25.16 2.62
C ALA A 92 0.23 26.18 1.54
N GLN A 93 0.24 27.46 1.91
CA GLN A 93 0.63 28.57 1.05
C GLN A 93 1.71 29.42 1.74
N ASN A 94 2.35 30.30 0.97
CA ASN A 94 3.30 31.27 1.51
C ASN A 94 2.59 32.21 2.48
N GLY A 95 3.16 32.38 3.68
CA GLY A 95 2.62 33.29 4.69
C GLY A 95 2.95 32.87 6.11
N THR A 96 2.29 33.45 7.09
CA THR A 96 2.53 33.14 8.51
C THR A 96 1.92 31.80 8.90
N ILE A 97 2.42 31.25 10.02
CA ILE A 97 1.89 30.04 10.66
C ILE A 97 1.22 30.47 11.96
N THR A 98 0.03 29.94 12.24
CA THR A 98 -0.65 30.11 13.53
C THR A 98 -0.57 28.84 14.37
N VAL A 99 -0.41 29.01 15.68
CA VAL A 99 -0.48 27.93 16.67
C VAL A 99 -1.59 28.26 17.65
N THR A 100 -2.57 27.36 17.79
CA THR A 100 -3.64 27.44 18.77
C THR A 100 -3.45 26.34 19.83
N THR A 101 -3.45 26.72 21.11
CA THR A 101 -3.37 25.79 22.25
C THR A 101 -4.06 26.40 23.47
N GLY A 102 -4.79 25.58 24.23
CA GLY A 102 -5.47 26.04 25.44
C GLY A 102 -6.45 27.21 25.23
N GLY A 103 -7.04 27.32 24.03
CA GLY A 103 -7.93 28.43 23.64
C GLY A 103 -7.22 29.73 23.21
N GLN A 104 -5.89 29.79 23.32
CA GLN A 104 -5.07 30.92 22.89
C GLN A 104 -4.52 30.67 21.48
N THR A 105 -4.36 31.73 20.68
CA THR A 105 -3.74 31.66 19.34
C THR A 105 -2.58 32.63 19.24
N ALA A 106 -1.45 32.18 18.70
CA ALA A 106 -0.31 33.02 18.34
C ALA A 106 0.05 32.83 16.87
N THR A 107 0.53 33.91 16.25
CA THR A 107 0.97 33.93 14.85
C THR A 107 2.47 34.16 14.79
N SER A 108 3.16 33.46 13.90
CA SER A 108 4.58 33.68 13.65
C SER A 108 4.84 35.09 13.11
N SER A 109 5.91 35.74 13.60
CA SER A 109 6.41 37.00 13.01
C SER A 109 7.12 36.76 11.67
N GLN A 110 7.73 35.59 11.51
CA GLN A 110 8.36 35.13 10.28
C GLN A 110 7.35 34.44 9.38
N ALA A 111 7.40 34.75 8.08
CA ALA A 111 6.62 34.01 7.08
C ALA A 111 7.34 32.71 6.71
N PHE A 112 6.57 31.65 6.51
CA PHE A 112 6.98 30.43 5.85
C PHE A 112 6.78 30.54 4.33
N SER A 113 7.74 30.05 3.55
CA SER A 113 7.65 29.98 2.09
C SER A 113 7.58 28.52 1.64
N LEU A 114 6.50 28.15 0.96
CA LEU A 114 6.40 26.86 0.29
C LEU A 114 7.43 26.81 -0.85
N SER A 115 8.31 25.81 -0.84
CA SER A 115 9.24 25.53 -1.94
C SER A 115 8.80 24.33 -2.75
N ALA A 116 9.23 24.24 -4.00
CA ALA A 116 9.11 23.01 -4.78
C ALA A 116 10.20 22.00 -4.36
N ARG A 117 9.93 20.70 -4.52
CA ARG A 117 10.97 19.67 -4.42
C ARG A 117 11.87 19.72 -5.64
N THR A 118 13.16 19.46 -5.46
CA THR A 118 14.08 19.28 -6.59
C THR A 118 13.76 17.98 -7.32
N VAL A 119 13.68 18.02 -8.65
CA VAL A 119 13.48 16.82 -9.47
C VAL A 119 14.83 16.24 -9.86
N VAL A 120 15.09 15.02 -9.40
CA VAL A 120 16.28 14.23 -9.75
C VAL A 120 15.90 13.22 -10.82
N THR A 121 16.39 13.41 -12.03
CA THR A 121 16.19 12.42 -13.11
C THR A 121 17.10 11.22 -12.89
N VAL A 122 16.53 10.01 -12.93
CA VAL A 122 17.25 8.75 -12.77
C VAL A 122 17.06 7.88 -14.00
N THR A 123 18.16 7.36 -14.54
CA THR A 123 18.20 6.50 -15.72
C THR A 123 19.26 5.41 -15.54
N GLY A 124 19.12 4.31 -16.28
CA GLY A 124 20.17 3.29 -16.36
C GLY A 124 20.36 2.49 -15.07
N SER A 125 21.59 2.03 -14.82
CA SER A 125 21.88 1.13 -13.69
C SER A 125 22.45 1.87 -12.48
N LEU A 126 21.90 1.58 -11.30
CA LEU A 126 22.44 1.93 -9.99
C LEU A 126 23.30 0.76 -9.51
N THR A 127 24.63 0.90 -9.60
CA THR A 127 25.60 -0.16 -9.30
C THR A 127 26.30 0.00 -7.94
N ALA A 128 25.89 1.01 -7.18
CA ALA A 128 26.35 1.31 -5.83
C ALA A 128 25.17 1.69 -4.94
N ASN A 129 25.35 1.53 -3.63
CA ASN A 129 24.31 1.90 -2.66
C ASN A 129 23.87 3.34 -2.88
N THR A 130 22.57 3.54 -3.05
CA THR A 130 21.98 4.83 -3.41
C THR A 130 20.92 5.18 -2.39
N ASN A 131 20.86 6.45 -1.98
CA ASN A 131 19.88 6.94 -1.02
C ASN A 131 18.97 7.96 -1.71
N TRP A 132 17.67 7.71 -1.67
CA TRP A 132 16.62 8.63 -2.10
C TRP A 132 15.95 9.27 -0.89
N THR A 133 15.73 10.57 -0.98
CA THR A 133 15.37 11.44 0.15
C THR A 133 14.09 12.21 -0.13
N SER A 134 13.32 12.51 0.91
CA SER A 134 11.95 13.02 0.77
C SER A 134 11.85 14.48 0.34
N ASP A 135 12.95 15.23 0.41
CA ASP A 135 13.10 16.59 -0.11
C ASP A 135 13.20 16.64 -1.65
N ASN A 136 13.42 15.50 -2.28
CA ASN A 136 13.48 15.34 -3.73
C ASN A 136 12.25 14.63 -4.31
N ILE A 137 12.01 14.85 -5.60
CA ILE A 137 11.19 13.99 -6.45
C ILE A 137 12.15 13.23 -7.37
N TYR A 138 12.06 11.91 -7.40
CA TYR A 138 12.87 11.09 -8.32
C TYR A 138 12.07 10.78 -9.58
N LEU A 139 12.51 11.26 -10.73
CA LEU A 139 11.88 11.00 -12.03
C LEU A 139 12.63 9.87 -12.74
N LEU A 140 12.01 8.70 -12.83
CA LEU A 140 12.55 7.55 -13.55
C LEU A 140 12.26 7.70 -15.05
N LYS A 141 13.25 7.44 -15.90
CA LYS A 141 13.06 7.36 -17.36
C LYS A 141 13.72 6.10 -17.92
N GLY A 142 12.95 5.33 -18.71
CA GLY A 142 13.34 4.01 -19.17
C GLY A 142 13.59 3.03 -18.00
N PHE A 143 14.34 1.97 -18.24
CA PHE A 143 14.69 1.04 -17.18
C PHE A 143 15.69 1.65 -16.20
N VAL A 144 15.32 1.64 -14.91
CA VAL A 144 16.18 1.99 -13.78
C VAL A 144 16.47 0.71 -13.00
N ILE A 145 17.72 0.26 -13.05
CA ILE A 145 18.10 -1.09 -12.62
C ILE A 145 19.01 -1.00 -11.39
N VAL A 146 18.59 -1.52 -10.25
CA VAL A 146 19.44 -1.69 -9.06
C VAL A 146 20.21 -2.98 -9.23
N ASP A 147 21.53 -2.88 -9.40
CA ASP A 147 22.41 -3.99 -9.80
C ASP A 147 23.67 -4.06 -8.92
N ASN A 148 24.55 -5.02 -9.19
CA ASN A 148 25.85 -5.20 -8.53
C ASN A 148 25.73 -5.41 -7.01
N ASN A 149 24.70 -6.15 -6.57
CA ASN A 149 24.38 -6.40 -5.15
C ASN A 149 24.23 -5.10 -4.34
N SER A 150 23.86 -4.00 -4.99
CA SER A 150 23.67 -2.71 -4.32
C SER A 150 22.30 -2.63 -3.65
N THR A 151 22.16 -1.70 -2.71
CA THR A 151 20.89 -1.39 -2.04
C THR A 151 20.42 0.00 -2.42
N LEU A 152 19.17 0.10 -2.88
CA LEU A 152 18.45 1.36 -3.00
C LEU A 152 17.68 1.63 -1.70
N ASN A 153 18.11 2.61 -0.92
CA ASN A 153 17.39 3.07 0.27
C ASN A 153 16.49 4.25 -0.09
N ILE A 154 15.23 4.20 0.33
CA ILE A 154 14.24 5.25 0.04
C ILE A 154 13.64 5.71 1.35
N GLN A 155 13.82 7.00 1.66
CA GLN A 155 13.29 7.62 2.86
C GLN A 155 11.76 7.70 2.82
N ALA A 156 11.10 7.53 3.97
CA ALA A 156 9.66 7.77 4.12
C ALA A 156 9.22 9.13 3.55
N GLY A 157 8.07 9.18 2.87
CA GLY A 157 7.54 10.40 2.23
C GLY A 157 8.19 10.79 0.89
N THR A 158 9.13 9.98 0.38
CA THR A 158 9.72 10.19 -0.94
C THR A 158 8.69 9.96 -2.04
N ILE A 159 8.70 10.85 -3.04
CA ILE A 159 7.89 10.75 -4.25
C ILE A 159 8.79 10.34 -5.40
N ILE A 160 8.36 9.30 -6.12
CA ILE A 160 9.01 8.74 -7.29
C ILE A 160 8.01 8.77 -8.44
N LYS A 161 8.39 9.35 -9.58
CA LYS A 161 7.55 9.46 -10.76
C LYS A 161 8.11 8.61 -11.90
N GLY A 162 7.28 7.76 -12.51
CA GLY A 162 7.61 7.00 -13.71
C GLY A 162 7.22 7.77 -14.97
N ALA A 163 8.17 8.00 -15.87
CA ALA A 163 7.88 8.57 -17.18
C ALA A 163 7.37 7.51 -18.17
N GLY A 164 6.61 7.95 -19.18
CA GLY A 164 6.09 7.07 -20.22
C GLY A 164 7.12 6.67 -21.26
N LYS A 165 6.73 5.80 -22.21
CA LYS A 165 7.62 5.24 -23.26
C LYS A 165 8.38 6.29 -24.07
N ALA A 166 7.73 7.42 -24.38
CA ALA A 166 8.32 8.49 -25.18
C ALA A 166 9.50 9.21 -24.49
N ASP A 167 9.63 9.04 -23.18
CA ASP A 167 10.71 9.62 -22.38
C ASP A 167 11.92 8.70 -22.22
N ASP A 168 11.92 7.50 -22.83
CA ASP A 168 13.04 6.56 -22.75
C ASP A 168 14.31 7.15 -23.39
N PRO A 169 15.38 7.43 -22.60
CA PRO A 169 16.62 8.01 -23.12
C PRO A 169 17.37 7.09 -24.09
N SER A 170 17.07 5.79 -24.10
CA SER A 170 17.68 4.83 -25.03
C SER A 170 17.01 4.76 -26.40
N GLY A 171 15.85 5.40 -26.57
CA GLY A 171 15.04 5.34 -27.79
C GLY A 171 14.37 3.98 -28.05
N GLN A 172 14.41 3.05 -27.09
CA GLN A 172 13.77 1.73 -27.21
C GLN A 172 12.28 1.74 -26.80
N GLN A 173 11.70 2.92 -26.55
CA GLN A 173 10.31 3.10 -26.17
C GLN A 173 9.90 2.32 -24.91
N ARG A 174 10.82 2.20 -23.94
CA ARG A 174 10.57 1.55 -22.65
C ARG A 174 9.93 2.53 -21.68
N GLY A 175 8.73 2.20 -21.21
CA GLY A 175 8.14 2.91 -20.06
C GLY A 175 9.06 2.81 -18.85
N ALA A 176 9.10 3.85 -18.02
CA ALA A 176 9.96 3.83 -16.86
C ALA A 176 9.61 2.65 -15.95
N THR A 177 10.60 1.87 -15.53
CA THR A 177 10.39 0.69 -14.67
C THR A 177 11.53 0.60 -13.67
N LEU A 178 11.20 0.41 -12.38
CA LEU A 178 12.20 0.14 -11.36
C LEU A 178 12.45 -1.36 -11.28
N ILE A 179 13.69 -1.78 -11.49
CA ILE A 179 14.09 -3.19 -11.56
C ILE A 179 15.11 -3.48 -10.47
N ILE A 180 14.83 -4.43 -9.58
CA ILE A 180 15.76 -4.89 -8.55
C ILE A 180 16.32 -6.26 -8.95
N ARG A 181 17.61 -6.32 -9.32
CA ARG A 181 18.25 -7.56 -9.80
C ARG A 181 18.54 -8.56 -8.67
N PRO A 182 18.72 -9.86 -8.98
CA PRO A 182 19.08 -10.86 -7.97
C PRO A 182 20.33 -10.47 -7.18
N GLY A 183 20.19 -10.42 -5.85
CA GLY A 183 21.26 -10.02 -4.92
C GLY A 183 21.30 -8.53 -4.58
N SER A 184 20.70 -7.67 -5.42
CA SER A 184 20.43 -6.27 -5.06
C SER A 184 19.19 -6.16 -4.17
N LYS A 185 19.01 -5.00 -3.54
CA LYS A 185 17.91 -4.78 -2.59
C LYS A 185 17.22 -3.45 -2.79
N ILE A 186 15.91 -3.43 -2.48
CA ILE A 186 15.14 -2.21 -2.22
C ILE A 186 14.84 -2.11 -0.72
N ASN A 187 15.11 -0.95 -0.13
CA ASN A 187 14.75 -0.64 1.25
C ASN A 187 13.86 0.60 1.25
N ALA A 188 12.57 0.39 0.99
CA ALA A 188 11.54 1.40 0.93
C ALA A 188 10.64 1.30 2.17
N VAL A 189 11.07 1.95 3.27
CA VAL A 189 10.38 1.89 4.56
C VAL A 189 9.71 3.24 4.82
N GLY A 190 8.47 3.35 4.36
CA GLY A 190 7.57 4.44 4.67
C GLY A 190 6.96 4.32 6.06
N THR A 191 6.05 5.24 6.38
CA THR A 191 5.20 5.16 7.58
C THR A 191 3.76 5.45 7.18
N ALA A 192 2.80 5.12 8.05
CA ALA A 192 1.40 5.41 7.75
C ALA A 192 1.15 6.90 7.43
N SER A 193 1.83 7.82 8.15
CA SER A 193 1.74 9.27 7.93
C SER A 193 2.63 9.81 6.80
N ALA A 194 3.61 9.03 6.35
CA ALA A 194 4.55 9.42 5.30
C ALA A 194 4.87 8.21 4.41
N PRO A 195 3.90 7.71 3.63
CA PRO A 195 4.14 6.60 2.72
C PRO A 195 5.09 7.01 1.60
N ILE A 196 5.82 6.05 1.07
CA ILE A 196 6.61 6.23 -0.16
C ILE A 196 5.67 6.04 -1.34
N VAL A 197 5.70 6.95 -2.31
CA VAL A 197 4.77 6.92 -3.45
C VAL A 197 5.54 6.82 -4.76
N PHE A 198 5.32 5.73 -5.48
CA PHE A 198 5.66 5.56 -6.89
C PHE A 198 4.41 5.86 -7.71
N THR A 199 4.47 6.80 -8.65
CA THR A 199 3.28 7.24 -9.39
C THR A 199 3.62 7.70 -10.81
N SER A 200 2.61 7.97 -11.62
CA SER A 200 2.76 8.50 -12.97
C SER A 200 3.39 9.91 -12.99
N ASN A 201 4.23 10.17 -13.99
CA ASN A 201 4.73 11.51 -14.28
C ASN A 201 3.69 12.43 -14.96
N GLN A 202 2.51 11.91 -15.32
CA GLN A 202 1.44 12.73 -15.89
C GLN A 202 0.85 13.71 -14.85
N PRO A 203 0.37 14.89 -15.31
CA PRO A 203 -0.34 15.83 -14.45
C PRO A 203 -1.53 15.18 -13.73
N ALA A 204 -1.83 15.66 -12.51
CA ALA A 204 -3.04 15.27 -11.81
C ALA A 204 -4.29 15.54 -12.68
N GLY A 205 -5.18 14.56 -12.75
CA GLY A 205 -6.35 14.56 -13.63
C GLY A 205 -6.11 13.93 -15.01
N SER A 206 -4.85 13.77 -15.43
CA SER A 206 -4.49 13.25 -16.77
C SER A 206 -3.74 11.91 -16.73
N ARG A 207 -3.68 11.26 -15.56
CA ARG A 207 -3.05 9.95 -15.37
C ARG A 207 -3.93 8.83 -15.92
N ASN A 208 -3.32 7.78 -16.44
CA ASN A 208 -4.00 6.60 -16.94
C ASN A 208 -3.35 5.31 -16.44
N TYR A 209 -4.09 4.23 -16.56
CA TYR A 209 -3.59 2.87 -16.36
C TYR A 209 -2.36 2.63 -17.23
N GLY A 210 -1.28 2.11 -16.63
CA GLY A 210 -0.05 1.80 -17.37
C GLY A 210 0.71 3.00 -17.93
N ASP A 211 0.63 4.16 -17.28
CA ASP A 211 1.44 5.33 -17.63
C ASP A 211 2.95 5.04 -17.53
N TRP A 212 3.35 4.11 -16.67
CA TRP A 212 4.71 3.62 -16.49
C TRP A 212 4.71 2.13 -16.10
N GLY A 213 5.87 1.49 -16.07
CA GLY A 213 5.99 0.04 -15.96
C GLY A 213 5.99 -0.56 -14.56
N GLY A 214 5.80 0.21 -13.49
CA GLY A 214 5.75 -0.35 -12.15
C GLY A 214 7.11 -0.81 -11.61
N ILE A 215 7.08 -1.79 -10.70
CA ILE A 215 8.25 -2.30 -9.99
C ILE A 215 8.41 -3.80 -10.28
N ALA A 216 9.60 -4.20 -10.70
CA ALA A 216 9.96 -5.61 -10.86
C ALA A 216 11.08 -5.98 -9.88
N ILE A 217 10.85 -7.03 -9.06
CA ILE A 217 11.83 -7.54 -8.10
C ILE A 217 12.20 -8.97 -8.47
N PHE A 218 13.49 -9.19 -8.64
CA PHE A 218 14.07 -10.48 -9.01
C PHE A 218 14.88 -11.02 -7.83
N GLY A 219 14.37 -12.07 -7.20
CA GLY A 219 15.03 -12.77 -6.12
C GLY A 219 15.78 -14.02 -6.58
N LYS A 220 16.22 -14.82 -5.60
CA LYS A 220 16.93 -16.09 -5.79
C LYS A 220 16.17 -17.30 -5.26
N ALA A 221 14.90 -17.15 -4.89
CA ALA A 221 14.08 -18.27 -4.45
C ALA A 221 13.66 -19.18 -5.62
N PRO A 222 13.36 -20.46 -5.33
CA PRO A 222 12.94 -21.42 -6.34
C PRO A 222 11.71 -20.95 -7.11
N ILE A 223 11.70 -21.27 -8.40
CA ILE A 223 10.55 -21.14 -9.29
C ILE A 223 10.38 -22.44 -10.06
N ASN A 224 9.25 -22.63 -10.73
CA ASN A 224 8.95 -23.84 -11.48
C ASN A 224 9.51 -23.83 -12.92
N GLN A 225 10.62 -23.16 -13.20
CA GLN A 225 11.22 -23.15 -14.54
C GLN A 225 12.44 -24.09 -14.56
N PRO A 226 12.49 -25.11 -15.43
CA PRO A 226 13.54 -26.15 -15.42
C PRO A 226 14.91 -25.67 -15.90
N SER A 227 14.96 -24.49 -16.53
CA SER A 227 16.16 -23.86 -17.04
C SER A 227 16.04 -22.35 -16.93
N ALA A 228 17.11 -21.63 -17.31
CA ALA A 228 17.05 -20.18 -17.43
C ALA A 228 15.94 -19.76 -18.42
N THR A 229 14.93 -19.05 -17.92
CA THR A 229 13.78 -18.53 -18.67
C THR A 229 13.79 -17.01 -18.61
N THR A 230 13.49 -16.35 -19.74
CA THR A 230 13.40 -14.88 -19.82
C THR A 230 12.19 -14.36 -19.07
N PHE A 231 12.29 -13.13 -18.58
CA PHE A 231 11.17 -12.44 -17.95
C PHE A 231 10.13 -11.99 -18.98
N GLU A 232 8.89 -11.86 -18.53
CA GLU A 232 7.82 -11.27 -19.33
C GLU A 232 7.98 -9.74 -19.39
N GLY A 233 7.18 -9.09 -20.23
CA GLY A 233 7.18 -7.64 -20.38
C GLY A 233 8.46 -7.06 -20.99
N GLY A 234 9.31 -7.89 -21.61
CA GLY A 234 10.59 -7.45 -22.18
C GLY A 234 11.62 -7.00 -21.13
N LEU A 235 11.45 -7.43 -19.87
CA LEU A 235 12.39 -7.14 -18.79
C LEU A 235 13.73 -7.87 -19.02
N PRO A 236 14.87 -7.23 -18.72
CA PRO A 236 16.17 -7.79 -19.05
C PRO A 236 16.60 -8.86 -18.05
N GLY A 237 17.01 -10.02 -18.54
CA GLY A 237 17.59 -11.11 -17.75
C GLY A 237 16.81 -12.40 -17.80
N THR A 238 17.13 -13.32 -16.88
CA THR A 238 16.49 -14.62 -16.75
C THR A 238 16.35 -15.05 -15.29
N VAL A 239 15.44 -16.01 -15.04
CA VAL A 239 15.23 -16.71 -13.76
C VAL A 239 15.17 -18.22 -14.00
N GLY A 240 15.12 -19.03 -12.95
CA GLY A 240 14.95 -20.50 -13.03
C GLY A 240 16.18 -21.32 -12.61
N THR A 241 17.31 -20.68 -12.32
CA THR A 241 18.53 -21.37 -11.86
C THR A 241 18.81 -21.24 -10.38
N PHE A 242 18.10 -20.36 -9.67
CA PHE A 242 18.29 -20.11 -8.26
C PHE A 242 17.38 -20.98 -7.40
N SER A 243 17.80 -21.25 -6.15
CA SER A 243 17.10 -22.16 -5.24
C SER A 243 17.10 -21.71 -3.77
N ASP A 244 17.52 -20.48 -3.48
CA ASP A 244 17.58 -19.93 -2.13
C ASP A 244 16.20 -19.41 -1.68
N ALA A 245 15.40 -20.30 -1.08
CA ALA A 245 14.09 -19.94 -0.54
C ALA A 245 14.13 -18.85 0.54
N ALA A 246 15.28 -18.63 1.19
CA ALA A 246 15.43 -17.59 2.21
C ALA A 246 16.00 -16.27 1.67
N ASP A 247 16.13 -16.14 0.34
CA ASP A 247 16.65 -14.93 -0.30
C ASP A 247 15.91 -13.67 0.17
N ASN A 248 16.65 -12.57 0.23
CA ASN A 248 16.18 -11.30 0.75
C ASN A 248 16.48 -10.17 -0.24
N SER A 249 15.43 -9.75 -0.96
CA SER A 249 15.43 -8.63 -1.89
C SER A 249 15.12 -7.28 -1.21
N GLY A 250 14.98 -7.27 0.12
CA GLY A 250 14.86 -6.08 0.95
C GLY A 250 13.50 -5.93 1.63
N THR A 251 13.03 -4.69 1.77
CA THR A 251 11.81 -4.34 2.51
C THR A 251 11.03 -3.26 1.77
N MET A 252 9.74 -3.49 1.61
CA MET A 252 8.76 -2.49 1.19
C MET A 252 7.68 -2.40 2.27
N GLN A 253 7.60 -1.24 2.92
CA GLN A 253 6.61 -0.97 3.97
C GLN A 253 5.95 0.40 3.79
N TYR A 254 4.62 0.47 3.86
CA TYR A 254 3.85 1.71 3.60
C TYR A 254 4.22 2.34 2.25
N VAL A 255 4.05 1.55 1.19
CA VAL A 255 4.38 1.93 -0.19
C VAL A 255 3.11 2.01 -1.02
N ARG A 256 2.98 3.05 -1.85
CA ARG A 256 1.97 3.15 -2.90
C ARG A 256 2.63 3.04 -4.27
N VAL A 257 2.08 2.22 -5.14
CA VAL A 257 2.46 2.09 -6.54
C VAL A 257 1.21 2.40 -7.37
N GLU A 258 1.21 3.54 -8.02
CA GLU A 258 0.03 4.10 -8.69
C GLU A 258 0.31 4.19 -10.20
N PHE A 259 -0.67 3.81 -11.02
CA PHE A 259 -0.60 3.92 -12.48
C PHE A 259 0.55 3.14 -13.13
N GLY A 260 1.05 2.11 -12.45
CA GLY A 260 2.04 1.18 -12.98
C GLY A 260 1.42 0.21 -14.00
N GLY A 261 2.17 -0.81 -14.39
CA GLY A 261 1.69 -1.90 -15.23
C GLY A 261 1.56 -1.54 -16.72
N ILE A 262 2.61 -1.75 -17.52
CA ILE A 262 2.67 -1.29 -18.93
C ILE A 262 2.94 -2.44 -19.91
N ALA A 263 2.14 -2.51 -20.97
CA ALA A 263 2.42 -3.35 -22.14
C ALA A 263 3.68 -2.85 -22.86
N LEU A 264 4.81 -3.56 -22.79
CA LEU A 264 6.00 -3.21 -23.60
C LEU A 264 6.05 -3.98 -24.91
N LEU A 265 5.45 -5.17 -24.95
CA LEU A 265 5.23 -5.97 -26.15
C LEU A 265 3.74 -6.27 -26.27
N ALA A 266 3.29 -6.76 -27.42
CA ALA A 266 1.88 -7.13 -27.59
C ALA A 266 1.54 -8.36 -26.74
N ASN A 267 0.59 -8.22 -25.81
CA ASN A 267 0.19 -9.26 -24.85
C ASN A 267 1.38 -9.77 -24.01
N SER A 268 2.30 -8.87 -23.68
CA SER A 268 3.30 -9.14 -22.66
C SER A 268 3.63 -7.83 -21.95
N GLU A 269 3.00 -7.73 -20.80
CA GLU A 269 2.92 -6.58 -19.94
C GLU A 269 3.88 -6.73 -18.75
N ILE A 270 4.23 -5.60 -18.14
CA ILE A 270 4.78 -5.56 -16.79
C ILE A 270 3.61 -5.19 -15.88
N ASN A 271 3.61 -5.66 -14.64
CA ASN A 271 2.55 -5.45 -13.66
C ASN A 271 2.73 -4.17 -12.83
N GLY A 272 1.80 -3.92 -11.92
CA GLY A 272 1.99 -2.93 -10.87
C GLY A 272 3.22 -3.29 -10.03
N ILE A 273 3.25 -4.53 -9.54
CA ILE A 273 4.42 -5.15 -8.93
C ILE A 273 4.59 -6.58 -9.45
N SER A 274 5.69 -6.85 -10.15
CA SER A 274 6.08 -8.20 -10.61
C SER A 274 7.15 -8.79 -9.69
N LEU A 275 6.89 -9.98 -9.16
CA LEU A 275 7.73 -10.65 -8.14
C LEU A 275 8.26 -11.98 -8.70
N TYR A 276 9.50 -11.97 -9.18
CA TYR A 276 10.14 -13.16 -9.75
C TYR A 276 11.06 -13.84 -8.73
N GLY A 277 10.69 -15.03 -8.27
CA GLY A 277 11.52 -15.81 -7.37
C GLY A 277 11.92 -15.06 -6.10
N VAL A 278 11.03 -14.23 -5.55
CA VAL A 278 11.34 -13.43 -4.34
C VAL A 278 11.28 -14.33 -3.11
N GLY A 279 12.35 -14.31 -2.30
CA GLY A 279 12.50 -15.19 -1.15
C GLY A 279 11.81 -14.72 0.13
N SER A 280 11.62 -15.67 1.05
CA SER A 280 10.97 -15.48 2.35
C SER A 280 11.73 -14.55 3.31
N GLY A 281 12.99 -14.20 3.01
CA GLY A 281 13.73 -13.18 3.75
C GLY A 281 13.34 -11.74 3.39
N THR A 282 12.54 -11.55 2.33
CA THR A 282 12.00 -10.25 1.90
C THR A 282 10.76 -9.89 2.69
N THR A 283 10.58 -8.59 3.01
CA THR A 283 9.38 -8.08 3.71
C THR A 283 8.52 -7.24 2.78
N LEU A 284 7.26 -7.64 2.60
CA LEU A 284 6.22 -6.88 1.90
C LEU A 284 5.05 -6.63 2.86
N ASP A 285 4.85 -5.38 3.25
CA ASP A 285 3.89 -5.02 4.31
C ASP A 285 3.24 -3.66 4.03
N HIS A 286 1.91 -3.52 4.10
CA HIS A 286 1.23 -2.25 3.81
C HIS A 286 1.62 -1.67 2.44
N ILE A 287 1.27 -2.39 1.37
CA ILE A 287 1.51 -1.96 0.00
C ILE A 287 0.17 -1.74 -0.70
N GLN A 288 0.05 -0.62 -1.40
CA GLN A 288 -1.09 -0.35 -2.25
C GLN A 288 -0.62 -0.28 -3.70
N VAL A 289 -1.25 -1.08 -4.56
CA VAL A 289 -1.17 -0.93 -6.01
C VAL A 289 -2.50 -0.36 -6.49
N SER A 290 -2.47 0.66 -7.34
CA SER A 290 -3.69 1.25 -7.88
C SER A 290 -3.56 1.64 -9.34
N TYR A 291 -4.65 1.51 -10.10
CA TYR A 291 -4.67 1.84 -11.53
C TYR A 291 -3.56 1.13 -12.32
N SER A 292 -3.21 -0.10 -11.93
CA SER A 292 -2.26 -0.90 -12.70
C SER A 292 -2.85 -1.16 -14.09
N GLY A 293 -2.09 -0.94 -15.17
CA GLY A 293 -2.51 -1.24 -16.53
C GLY A 293 -2.47 -2.72 -16.91
N ASP A 294 -2.12 -3.57 -15.95
CA ASP A 294 -2.14 -5.02 -16.01
C ASP A 294 -2.47 -5.54 -14.59
N ASP A 295 -1.91 -6.67 -14.16
CA ASP A 295 -2.15 -7.17 -12.81
C ASP A 295 -1.65 -6.20 -11.75
N SER A 296 -2.32 -6.19 -10.60
CA SER A 296 -1.87 -5.41 -9.46
C SER A 296 -0.63 -6.04 -8.82
N TYR A 297 -0.70 -7.34 -8.55
CA TYR A 297 0.40 -8.13 -8.02
C TYR A 297 0.48 -9.45 -8.79
N GLU A 298 1.67 -9.75 -9.29
CA GLU A 298 1.93 -11.05 -9.90
C GLU A 298 3.17 -11.69 -9.29
N TRP A 299 3.00 -12.90 -8.78
CA TRP A 299 4.09 -13.72 -8.26
C TRP A 299 4.49 -14.78 -9.28
N PHE A 300 5.65 -14.60 -9.89
CA PHE A 300 6.32 -15.61 -10.68
C PHE A 300 7.24 -16.44 -9.78
N GLY A 301 6.66 -17.42 -9.09
CA GLY A 301 7.40 -18.28 -8.19
C GLY A 301 7.85 -17.60 -6.89
N GLY A 302 8.79 -18.23 -6.18
CA GLY A 302 9.30 -17.70 -4.92
C GLY A 302 8.49 -18.10 -3.69
N THR A 303 8.89 -17.55 -2.54
CA THR A 303 8.43 -17.94 -1.19
C THR A 303 8.18 -16.74 -0.28
N VAL A 304 8.22 -15.52 -0.82
CA VAL A 304 7.98 -14.28 -0.06
C VAL A 304 6.61 -14.31 0.62
N ASN A 305 6.57 -13.87 1.86
CA ASN A 305 5.31 -13.67 2.57
C ASN A 305 4.95 -12.18 2.56
N ALA A 306 3.67 -11.87 2.57
CA ALA A 306 3.18 -10.50 2.58
C ALA A 306 2.00 -10.30 3.54
N LYS A 307 1.85 -9.06 4.05
CA LYS A 307 0.65 -8.66 4.80
C LYS A 307 0.16 -7.28 4.40
N TYR A 308 -1.13 -7.04 4.53
CA TYR A 308 -1.76 -5.72 4.32
C TYR A 308 -1.54 -5.21 2.88
N LEU A 309 -2.11 -5.90 1.91
CA LEU A 309 -1.99 -5.54 0.49
C LEU A 309 -3.31 -4.94 -0.02
N ILE A 310 -3.21 -3.87 -0.80
CA ILE A 310 -4.35 -3.26 -1.48
C ILE A 310 -4.13 -3.35 -2.99
N ALA A 311 -5.10 -3.90 -3.71
CA ALA A 311 -5.27 -3.78 -5.15
C ALA A 311 -6.48 -2.87 -5.41
N TYR A 312 -6.27 -1.70 -6.02
CA TYR A 312 -7.33 -0.71 -6.18
C TYR A 312 -7.49 -0.30 -7.64
N ARG A 313 -8.58 -0.75 -8.26
CA ARG A 313 -8.90 -0.51 -9.67
C ARG A 313 -7.72 -0.93 -10.55
N GLY A 314 -7.28 -2.19 -10.46
CA GLY A 314 -6.40 -2.77 -11.48
C GLY A 314 -7.15 -2.90 -12.81
N PHE A 315 -6.42 -2.97 -13.92
CA PHE A 315 -7.00 -3.20 -15.24
C PHE A 315 -7.26 -4.69 -15.44
N ASP A 316 -6.28 -5.55 -15.12
CA ASP A 316 -6.42 -7.00 -15.17
C ASP A 316 -6.52 -7.67 -13.79
N ASP A 317 -5.73 -8.66 -13.40
CA ASP A 317 -6.00 -9.43 -12.19
C ASP A 317 -5.51 -8.74 -10.90
N ASP A 318 -6.13 -9.04 -9.76
CA ASP A 318 -5.70 -8.44 -8.48
C ASP A 318 -4.53 -9.22 -7.85
N TRP A 319 -4.65 -10.56 -7.86
CA TRP A 319 -3.73 -11.48 -7.22
C TRP A 319 -3.40 -12.63 -8.19
N ASP A 320 -2.40 -12.43 -9.04
CA ASP A 320 -1.94 -13.48 -9.96
C ASP A 320 -0.77 -14.25 -9.35
N THR A 321 -0.86 -15.58 -9.40
CA THR A 321 0.21 -16.46 -8.96
C THR A 321 0.53 -17.50 -10.01
N ASP A 322 1.76 -17.49 -10.49
CA ASP A 322 2.29 -18.53 -11.36
C ASP A 322 3.70 -18.93 -10.87
N TRP A 323 4.36 -19.69 -11.71
CA TRP A 323 5.72 -20.16 -11.64
C TRP A 323 6.15 -20.81 -10.33
N GLY A 324 5.22 -21.46 -9.64
CA GLY A 324 5.54 -22.20 -8.42
C GLY A 324 5.51 -21.37 -7.14
N PHE A 325 4.79 -20.24 -7.14
CA PHE A 325 4.74 -19.40 -5.93
C PHE A 325 4.14 -20.18 -4.76
N SER A 326 4.86 -20.17 -3.63
CA SER A 326 4.53 -20.95 -2.44
C SER A 326 4.61 -20.14 -1.14
N GLY A 327 4.60 -18.82 -1.26
CA GLY A 327 4.53 -17.91 -0.13
C GLY A 327 3.13 -17.77 0.46
N LYS A 328 3.02 -16.91 1.48
CA LYS A 328 1.79 -16.69 2.25
C LYS A 328 1.41 -15.23 2.30
N VAL A 329 0.12 -14.93 2.14
CA VAL A 329 -0.41 -13.56 2.17
C VAL A 329 -1.58 -13.45 3.14
N GLN A 330 -1.57 -12.43 4.01
CA GLN A 330 -2.68 -12.16 4.94
C GLN A 330 -3.16 -10.71 4.84
N TYR A 331 -4.48 -10.49 4.94
CA TYR A 331 -5.09 -9.15 4.87
C TYR A 331 -4.90 -8.49 3.50
N GLY A 332 -5.50 -9.08 2.46
CA GLY A 332 -5.58 -8.46 1.15
C GLY A 332 -6.94 -7.82 0.89
N LEU A 333 -6.95 -6.63 0.31
CA LEU A 333 -8.15 -5.92 -0.11
C LEU A 333 -8.06 -5.65 -1.61
N SER A 334 -9.09 -6.06 -2.36
CA SER A 334 -9.34 -5.56 -3.71
C SER A 334 -10.65 -4.75 -3.75
N LEU A 335 -10.60 -3.58 -4.38
CA LEU A 335 -11.78 -2.83 -4.81
C LEU A 335 -11.63 -2.45 -6.28
N ARG A 336 -12.49 -3.03 -7.13
CA ARG A 336 -12.46 -2.90 -8.59
C ARG A 336 -13.40 -1.80 -9.10
N ASP A 337 -13.15 -1.36 -10.33
CA ASP A 337 -14.11 -0.56 -11.10
C ASP A 337 -14.95 -1.48 -12.00
N PRO A 338 -16.28 -1.58 -11.81
CA PRO A 338 -17.12 -2.44 -12.64
C PRO A 338 -17.16 -2.06 -14.13
N ASN A 339 -16.62 -0.88 -14.50
CA ASN A 339 -16.53 -0.41 -15.88
C ASN A 339 -15.13 -0.55 -16.51
N VAL A 340 -14.16 -1.17 -15.83
CA VAL A 340 -12.81 -1.36 -16.37
C VAL A 340 -12.37 -2.79 -16.15
N ALA A 341 -12.16 -3.54 -17.22
CA ALA A 341 -11.59 -4.89 -17.23
C ALA A 341 -10.81 -5.13 -18.53
N ASP A 342 -9.86 -6.05 -18.50
CA ASP A 342 -9.04 -6.44 -19.63
C ASP A 342 -9.75 -7.42 -20.59
N GLN A 343 -9.24 -7.49 -21.81
CA GLN A 343 -9.64 -8.40 -22.89
C GLN A 343 -9.37 -9.88 -22.58
N SER A 344 -8.41 -10.18 -21.71
CA SER A 344 -8.10 -11.53 -21.19
C SER A 344 -9.30 -12.09 -20.39
N GLY A 345 -10.06 -11.20 -19.75
CA GLY A 345 -11.17 -11.50 -18.86
C GLY A 345 -10.73 -11.43 -17.40
N SER A 346 -10.84 -10.26 -16.80
CA SER A 346 -10.24 -9.97 -15.49
C SER A 346 -10.88 -10.68 -14.32
N ASN A 347 -10.04 -11.03 -13.36
CA ASN A 347 -10.30 -11.84 -12.19
C ASN A 347 -9.93 -11.13 -10.89
N GLY A 348 -10.45 -11.66 -9.79
CA GLY A 348 -9.89 -11.36 -8.46
C GLY A 348 -8.57 -12.10 -8.25
N PHE A 349 -8.61 -13.42 -8.37
CA PHE A 349 -7.45 -14.30 -8.36
C PHE A 349 -7.34 -15.03 -9.70
N GLU A 350 -6.14 -15.06 -10.27
CA GLU A 350 -5.71 -16.07 -11.23
C GLU A 350 -4.58 -16.88 -10.61
N SER A 351 -4.62 -18.19 -10.78
CA SER A 351 -3.57 -19.05 -10.25
C SER A 351 -3.26 -20.19 -11.19
N ASP A 352 -2.02 -20.18 -11.62
CA ASP A 352 -1.44 -20.99 -12.66
C ASP A 352 -0.26 -21.80 -12.16
N ASN A 353 0.14 -22.75 -13.00
CA ASN A 353 1.39 -23.47 -12.88
C ASN A 353 1.95 -23.58 -14.31
N PHE A 354 2.93 -24.47 -14.51
CA PHE A 354 3.41 -24.86 -15.84
C PHE A 354 2.31 -24.86 -16.90
N ASN A 355 2.40 -24.06 -17.95
CA ASN A 355 1.44 -24.16 -19.06
C ASN A 355 1.71 -25.47 -19.84
N PRO A 356 0.73 -26.39 -19.99
CA PRO A 356 -0.71 -26.23 -19.73
C PRO A 356 -1.25 -26.90 -18.45
N GLY A 357 -0.37 -27.37 -17.59
CA GLY A 357 -0.65 -27.83 -16.23
C GLY A 357 0.24 -29.02 -15.86
N ALA A 358 1.50 -28.99 -16.27
CA ALA A 358 2.39 -30.15 -16.14
C ALA A 358 2.65 -30.48 -14.65
N PRO A 359 2.76 -31.78 -14.29
CA PRO A 359 3.15 -32.18 -12.94
C PRO A 359 4.63 -31.89 -12.67
N ALA A 360 5.02 -31.86 -11.40
CA ALA A 360 6.42 -31.78 -10.96
C ALA A 360 7.12 -33.15 -11.07
N THR A 361 7.06 -33.78 -12.24
CA THR A 361 7.69 -35.06 -12.54
C THR A 361 8.50 -34.97 -13.85
N GLY A 362 9.31 -35.99 -14.13
CA GLY A 362 10.13 -36.02 -15.33
C GLY A 362 11.06 -34.79 -15.42
N PRO A 363 11.00 -33.98 -16.50
CA PRO A 363 11.79 -32.75 -16.61
C PRO A 363 11.54 -31.71 -15.51
N ASN A 364 10.38 -31.77 -14.86
CA ASN A 364 9.99 -30.84 -13.79
C ASN A 364 10.21 -31.42 -12.39
N ALA A 365 10.87 -32.58 -12.28
CA ALA A 365 11.08 -33.24 -11.00
C ALA A 365 11.88 -32.35 -10.03
N GLY A 366 11.34 -32.13 -8.84
CA GLY A 366 11.97 -31.30 -7.79
C GLY A 366 11.69 -29.81 -7.91
N LEU A 367 10.98 -29.36 -8.94
CA LEU A 367 10.51 -27.97 -9.05
C LEU A 367 9.25 -27.75 -8.20
N PRO A 368 9.05 -26.55 -7.63
CA PRO A 368 7.84 -26.23 -6.91
C PRO A 368 6.62 -26.23 -7.86
N LEU A 369 5.43 -26.51 -7.30
CA LEU A 369 4.15 -26.22 -7.93
C LEU A 369 3.55 -25.00 -7.23
N THR A 370 2.74 -24.21 -7.93
CA THR A 370 2.08 -23.04 -7.34
C THR A 370 1.16 -23.52 -6.23
N ALA A 371 1.46 -23.12 -5.00
CA ALA A 371 0.85 -23.62 -3.78
C ALA A 371 0.72 -22.52 -2.73
N ALA A 372 0.52 -21.28 -3.20
CA ALA A 372 0.36 -20.10 -2.37
C ALA A 372 -0.76 -20.26 -1.34
N VAL A 373 -0.62 -19.61 -0.18
CA VAL A 373 -1.65 -19.63 0.87
C VAL A 373 -2.07 -18.20 1.19
N PHE A 374 -3.31 -17.86 0.85
CA PHE A 374 -3.93 -16.58 1.16
C PHE A 374 -4.90 -16.74 2.32
N ALA A 375 -4.94 -15.77 3.23
CA ALA A 375 -5.90 -15.74 4.32
C ALA A 375 -6.44 -14.33 4.56
N ASN A 376 -7.70 -14.21 4.98
CA ASN A 376 -8.32 -12.91 5.29
C ASN A 376 -8.28 -11.97 4.08
N MET A 377 -8.83 -12.41 2.93
CA MET A 377 -8.90 -11.60 1.71
C MET A 377 -10.31 -11.05 1.50
N SER A 378 -10.42 -9.80 1.07
CA SER A 378 -11.67 -9.13 0.72
C SER A 378 -11.60 -8.61 -0.71
N ASN A 379 -12.20 -9.30 -1.68
CA ASN A 379 -12.29 -8.85 -3.07
C ASN A 379 -13.69 -8.33 -3.38
N PHE A 380 -13.77 -7.05 -3.72
CA PHE A 380 -15.02 -6.34 -3.98
C PHE A 380 -15.05 -5.80 -5.41
N LEU A 381 -16.05 -6.21 -6.19
CA LEU A 381 -16.34 -5.65 -7.52
C LEU A 381 -17.55 -4.71 -7.50
N THR A 382 -18.73 -5.22 -7.16
CA THR A 382 -19.95 -4.42 -7.13
C THR A 382 -21.00 -5.01 -6.19
N SER A 383 -21.80 -4.14 -5.56
CA SER A 383 -23.04 -4.54 -4.88
C SER A 383 -24.25 -4.58 -5.81
N GLY A 384 -24.11 -4.08 -7.05
CA GLY A 384 -25.13 -4.12 -8.08
C GLY A 384 -25.08 -5.41 -8.90
N THR A 385 -25.65 -5.38 -10.10
CA THR A 385 -25.55 -6.52 -11.04
C THR A 385 -24.10 -6.74 -11.46
N PRO A 386 -23.55 -7.96 -11.31
CA PRO A 386 -22.22 -8.29 -11.82
C PRO A 386 -22.10 -8.01 -13.33
N PRO A 387 -21.02 -7.37 -13.80
CA PRO A 387 -20.84 -7.04 -15.22
C PRO A 387 -20.41 -8.29 -16.02
N THR A 388 -21.30 -8.85 -16.84
CA THR A 388 -21.06 -10.12 -17.58
C THR A 388 -20.58 -9.93 -19.02
N GLY A 389 -20.38 -8.68 -19.47
CA GLY A 389 -19.99 -8.35 -20.83
C GLY A 389 -18.85 -7.34 -20.85
N ASN A 390 -18.44 -6.94 -22.05
CA ASN A 390 -17.35 -5.97 -22.20
C ASN A 390 -17.67 -4.69 -21.44
N THR A 391 -16.68 -4.26 -20.66
CA THR A 391 -16.77 -3.05 -19.88
C THR A 391 -16.56 -1.82 -20.76
N SER A 392 -17.18 -0.69 -20.39
CA SER A 392 -17.19 0.52 -21.23
C SER A 392 -15.91 1.35 -21.16
N GLY A 393 -15.15 1.21 -20.07
CA GLY A 393 -13.88 1.88 -19.83
C GLY A 393 -12.67 0.95 -19.86
N GLY A 394 -12.86 -0.34 -20.18
CA GLY A 394 -11.79 -1.33 -20.37
C GLY A 394 -11.70 -1.85 -21.81
N SER A 395 -10.95 -2.93 -22.00
CA SER A 395 -10.80 -3.64 -23.28
C SER A 395 -11.64 -4.93 -23.34
N GLY A 396 -12.15 -5.42 -22.21
CA GLY A 396 -12.92 -6.66 -22.15
C GLY A 396 -13.84 -6.81 -20.92
N PRO A 397 -14.29 -8.05 -20.63
CA PRO A 397 -15.23 -8.34 -19.56
C PRO A 397 -14.54 -8.69 -18.24
N TYR A 398 -15.29 -8.63 -17.13
CA TYR A 398 -14.93 -9.39 -15.94
C TYR A 398 -15.24 -10.87 -16.14
N GLN A 399 -14.44 -11.74 -15.54
CA GLN A 399 -14.63 -13.19 -15.57
C GLN A 399 -15.01 -13.74 -14.20
N SER A 400 -14.05 -13.89 -13.28
CA SER A 400 -14.28 -14.63 -12.04
C SER A 400 -13.63 -14.01 -10.80
N ALA A 401 -14.19 -14.25 -9.62
CA ALA A 401 -13.47 -13.87 -8.40
C ALA A 401 -12.24 -14.75 -8.18
N MET A 402 -12.30 -16.02 -8.59
CA MET A 402 -11.20 -16.98 -8.52
C MET A 402 -11.18 -17.86 -9.77
N HIS A 403 -10.21 -17.66 -10.67
CA HIS A 403 -9.88 -18.57 -11.76
C HIS A 403 -8.70 -19.44 -11.33
N LEU A 404 -8.99 -20.69 -10.98
CA LEU A 404 -7.98 -21.63 -10.48
C LEU A 404 -7.74 -22.70 -11.53
N ARG A 405 -6.54 -22.73 -12.13
CA ARG A 405 -6.29 -23.55 -13.31
C ARG A 405 -4.90 -24.17 -13.35
N ARG A 406 -4.64 -24.94 -14.42
CA ARG A 406 -3.32 -25.46 -14.80
C ARG A 406 -2.56 -26.14 -13.65
N ASN A 407 -3.17 -27.04 -12.89
CA ASN A 407 -2.50 -27.76 -11.79
C ASN A 407 -2.06 -26.85 -10.61
N THR A 408 -2.75 -25.74 -10.37
CA THR A 408 -2.53 -24.97 -9.14
C THR A 408 -2.96 -25.77 -7.91
N SER A 409 -2.23 -25.57 -6.81
CA SER A 409 -2.52 -26.05 -5.45
C SER A 409 -2.68 -24.88 -4.46
N ILE A 410 -3.05 -23.70 -4.97
CA ILE A 410 -3.35 -22.51 -4.17
C ILE A 410 -4.35 -22.83 -3.05
N SER A 411 -4.27 -22.09 -1.95
CA SER A 411 -5.22 -22.21 -0.85
C SER A 411 -5.67 -20.86 -0.37
N ILE A 412 -6.98 -20.68 -0.15
CA ILE A 412 -7.60 -19.41 0.22
C ILE A 412 -8.48 -19.66 1.45
N PHE A 413 -8.19 -18.94 2.53
CA PHE A 413 -8.84 -19.10 3.83
C PHE A 413 -9.54 -17.82 4.28
N ASN A 414 -10.72 -17.96 4.89
CA ASN A 414 -11.42 -16.88 5.58
C ASN A 414 -11.54 -15.62 4.73
N SER A 415 -12.02 -15.77 3.50
CA SER A 415 -12.05 -14.70 2.50
C SER A 415 -13.46 -14.44 1.99
N VAL A 416 -13.72 -13.21 1.55
CA VAL A 416 -15.01 -12.80 1.00
C VAL A 416 -14.82 -12.23 -0.41
N MET A 417 -15.61 -12.74 -1.35
CA MET A 417 -15.63 -12.34 -2.75
C MET A 417 -17.02 -11.82 -3.09
N VAL A 418 -17.13 -10.58 -3.60
CA VAL A 418 -18.45 -9.97 -3.85
C VAL A 418 -18.54 -9.32 -5.22
N GLY A 419 -19.56 -9.70 -5.99
CA GLY A 419 -19.99 -8.94 -7.18
C GLY A 419 -19.41 -9.40 -8.51
N TYR A 420 -18.68 -10.52 -8.54
CA TYR A 420 -18.09 -11.06 -9.78
C TYR A 420 -19.10 -11.91 -10.57
N PRO A 421 -19.03 -11.93 -11.92
CA PRO A 421 -19.89 -12.78 -12.75
C PRO A 421 -19.82 -14.24 -12.32
N GLU A 422 -18.60 -14.75 -12.13
CA GLU A 422 -18.33 -16.07 -11.59
C GLU A 422 -17.69 -15.93 -10.20
N GLY A 423 -18.09 -16.77 -9.25
CA GLY A 423 -17.42 -16.80 -7.94
C GLY A 423 -16.14 -17.64 -8.02
N LEU A 424 -16.29 -18.97 -8.07
CA LEU A 424 -15.21 -19.91 -8.34
C LEU A 424 -15.32 -20.46 -9.76
N ARG A 425 -14.27 -20.30 -10.56
CA ARG A 425 -14.02 -21.05 -11.78
C ARG A 425 -12.88 -22.05 -11.55
N LEU A 426 -13.24 -23.32 -11.39
CA LEU A 426 -12.28 -24.41 -11.25
C LEU A 426 -12.01 -25.03 -12.63
N ASP A 427 -10.81 -24.85 -13.15
CA ASP A 427 -10.46 -25.17 -14.54
C ASP A 427 -9.31 -26.20 -14.59
N ALA A 428 -9.41 -27.14 -15.52
CA ALA A 428 -8.31 -28.01 -15.89
C ALA A 428 -8.34 -28.25 -17.39
N GLN A 429 -7.17 -28.24 -18.02
CA GLN A 429 -7.05 -28.42 -19.46
C GLN A 429 -7.78 -29.69 -19.91
N THR A 430 -8.47 -29.62 -21.05
CA THR A 430 -9.10 -30.78 -21.68
C THR A 430 -8.13 -31.97 -21.78
N GLY A 431 -8.53 -33.13 -21.24
CA GLY A 431 -7.70 -34.34 -21.17
C GLY A 431 -6.89 -34.49 -19.88
N THR A 432 -6.98 -33.54 -18.94
CA THR A 432 -6.34 -33.58 -17.61
C THR A 432 -7.37 -33.38 -16.49
N THR A 433 -7.00 -33.73 -15.26
CA THR A 433 -7.80 -33.49 -14.04
C THR A 433 -6.99 -32.79 -12.94
N ASN A 434 -5.78 -32.35 -13.25
CA ASN A 434 -4.74 -31.93 -12.30
C ASN A 434 -5.21 -30.94 -11.21
N THR A 435 -5.91 -29.85 -11.56
CA THR A 435 -6.43 -28.89 -10.57
C THR A 435 -7.53 -29.52 -9.70
N LEU A 436 -8.39 -30.36 -10.28
CA LEU A 436 -9.42 -31.11 -9.55
C LEU A 436 -8.80 -32.17 -8.63
N ASP A 437 -7.70 -32.80 -9.04
CA ASP A 437 -6.96 -33.78 -8.24
C ASP A 437 -6.34 -33.10 -7.02
N ASN A 438 -5.80 -31.88 -7.17
CA ASN A 438 -5.34 -31.07 -6.04
C ASN A 438 -6.49 -30.71 -5.09
N ALA A 439 -7.65 -30.35 -5.63
CA ALA A 439 -8.85 -30.05 -4.83
C ALA A 439 -9.37 -31.29 -4.07
N THR A 440 -9.37 -32.46 -4.72
CA THR A 440 -9.89 -33.72 -4.14
C THR A 440 -8.92 -34.34 -3.12
N SER A 441 -7.61 -34.19 -3.33
CA SER A 441 -6.58 -34.66 -2.39
C SER A 441 -6.40 -33.74 -1.18
N GLY A 442 -6.97 -32.53 -1.21
CA GLY A 442 -6.80 -31.51 -0.18
C GLY A 442 -5.50 -30.72 -0.30
N ALA A 443 -4.80 -30.79 -1.43
CA ALA A 443 -3.65 -29.95 -1.73
C ALA A 443 -4.07 -28.51 -2.07
N LEU A 444 -5.17 -28.33 -2.80
CA LEU A 444 -5.88 -27.05 -3.00
C LEU A 444 -6.98 -26.95 -1.93
N GLN A 445 -6.99 -25.88 -1.14
CA GLN A 445 -7.92 -25.70 -0.02
C GLN A 445 -8.65 -24.36 -0.11
N LEU A 446 -9.97 -24.39 -0.27
CA LEU A 446 -10.83 -23.20 -0.15
C LEU A 446 -11.71 -23.36 1.08
N HIS A 447 -11.41 -22.63 2.15
CA HIS A 447 -11.92 -22.89 3.48
C HIS A 447 -12.41 -21.57 4.13
N GLY A 448 -13.66 -21.50 4.56
CA GLY A 448 -14.25 -20.27 5.11
C GLY A 448 -14.40 -19.16 4.06
N VAL A 449 -14.54 -19.54 2.78
CA VAL A 449 -14.72 -18.60 1.67
C VAL A 449 -16.19 -18.27 1.49
N VAL A 450 -16.51 -16.99 1.45
CA VAL A 450 -17.86 -16.45 1.17
C VAL A 450 -17.88 -15.90 -0.25
N ILE A 451 -18.69 -16.50 -1.12
CA ILE A 451 -19.00 -15.96 -2.45
C ILE A 451 -20.36 -15.30 -2.37
N ALA A 452 -20.43 -14.00 -2.69
CA ALA A 452 -21.66 -13.23 -2.61
C ALA A 452 -21.92 -12.45 -3.89
N ASN A 453 -23.21 -12.28 -4.22
CA ASN A 453 -23.62 -11.48 -5.38
C ASN A 453 -22.92 -11.89 -6.68
N SER A 454 -22.91 -13.20 -6.99
CA SER A 454 -22.39 -13.73 -8.26
C SER A 454 -23.51 -14.35 -9.09
N THR A 455 -23.43 -14.15 -10.41
CA THR A 455 -24.39 -14.75 -11.36
C THR A 455 -24.22 -16.26 -11.42
N THR A 456 -22.97 -16.72 -11.48
CA THR A 456 -22.59 -18.14 -11.44
C THR A 456 -21.62 -18.36 -10.27
N PRO A 457 -22.14 -18.64 -9.05
CA PRO A 457 -21.29 -18.70 -7.87
C PRO A 457 -20.16 -19.72 -7.94
N VAL A 458 -20.39 -20.89 -8.53
CA VAL A 458 -19.38 -21.94 -8.71
C VAL A 458 -19.59 -22.60 -10.05
N ARG A 459 -18.50 -22.80 -10.80
CA ARG A 459 -18.50 -23.53 -12.06
C ARG A 459 -17.22 -24.31 -12.28
N GLY A 460 -17.33 -25.35 -13.08
CA GLY A 460 -16.21 -26.02 -13.70
C GLY A 460 -15.91 -25.40 -15.07
N ALA A 461 -14.69 -25.58 -15.55
CA ALA A 461 -14.31 -25.23 -16.90
C ALA A 461 -13.46 -26.34 -17.55
N GLN A 462 -13.58 -26.43 -18.88
CA GLN A 462 -12.91 -27.43 -19.71
C GLN A 462 -13.18 -28.87 -19.24
N ALA A 463 -12.19 -29.57 -18.69
CA ALA A 463 -12.34 -30.96 -18.26
C ALA A 463 -13.13 -31.12 -16.94
N ILE A 464 -13.32 -30.03 -16.20
CA ILE A 464 -14.04 -30.03 -14.91
C ILE A 464 -15.48 -29.62 -15.15
N THR A 465 -16.42 -30.42 -14.64
CA THR A 465 -17.85 -30.12 -14.68
C THR A 465 -18.27 -29.21 -13.53
N ASP A 466 -19.37 -28.47 -13.71
CA ASP A 466 -19.97 -27.64 -12.64
C ASP A 466 -20.31 -28.45 -11.39
N ALA A 467 -20.76 -29.71 -11.56
CA ALA A 467 -21.09 -30.59 -10.46
C ALA A 467 -19.85 -30.94 -9.61
N GLN A 468 -18.69 -31.17 -10.24
CA GLN A 468 -17.44 -31.46 -9.54
C GLN A 468 -16.95 -30.22 -8.76
N ALA A 469 -16.93 -29.05 -9.41
CA ALA A 469 -16.55 -27.80 -8.76
C ALA A 469 -17.47 -27.46 -7.58
N THR A 470 -18.78 -27.61 -7.77
CA THR A 470 -19.80 -27.39 -6.72
C THR A 470 -19.64 -28.37 -5.56
N THR A 471 -19.37 -29.65 -5.84
CA THR A 471 -19.14 -30.66 -4.79
C THR A 471 -17.94 -30.31 -3.93
N PHE A 472 -16.83 -29.92 -4.56
CA PHE A 472 -15.63 -29.48 -3.85
C PHE A 472 -15.93 -28.27 -2.96
N PHE A 473 -16.47 -27.19 -3.54
CA PHE A 473 -16.72 -25.94 -2.81
C PHE A 473 -17.70 -26.12 -1.63
N ASN A 474 -18.76 -26.93 -1.82
CA ASN A 474 -19.79 -27.16 -0.81
C ASN A 474 -19.44 -28.25 0.21
N THR A 475 -18.21 -28.75 0.25
CA THR A 475 -17.78 -29.70 1.28
C THR A 475 -18.00 -29.10 2.66
N ALA A 476 -18.86 -29.71 3.48
CA ALA A 476 -19.34 -29.12 4.73
C ALA A 476 -18.23 -28.74 5.73
N ALA A 477 -17.14 -29.53 5.77
CA ALA A 477 -15.99 -29.26 6.63
C ALA A 477 -15.29 -27.93 6.28
N TYR A 478 -15.35 -27.51 5.01
CA TYR A 478 -14.66 -26.31 4.52
C TYR A 478 -15.41 -25.03 4.88
N LYS A 479 -16.66 -25.11 5.34
CA LYS A 479 -17.48 -23.97 5.79
C LYS A 479 -17.57 -22.81 4.80
N ASN A 480 -17.45 -23.09 3.51
CA ASN A 480 -17.69 -22.09 2.46
C ASN A 480 -19.18 -21.74 2.39
N GLN A 481 -19.47 -20.55 1.90
CA GLN A 481 -20.84 -20.02 1.82
C GLN A 481 -21.09 -19.37 0.47
N ILE A 482 -22.31 -19.55 -0.04
CA ILE A 482 -22.81 -18.86 -1.22
C ILE A 482 -23.97 -17.97 -0.76
N ILE A 483 -23.84 -16.67 -0.95
CA ILE A 483 -24.86 -15.66 -0.61
C ILE A 483 -25.43 -15.11 -1.93
N PRO A 484 -26.68 -15.47 -2.29
CA PRO A 484 -27.32 -14.95 -3.50
C PRO A 484 -27.45 -13.43 -3.48
N SER A 485 -27.51 -12.78 -4.64
CA SER A 485 -27.68 -11.32 -4.76
C SER A 485 -28.86 -10.78 -3.96
N ALA A 486 -29.99 -11.50 -3.94
CA ALA A 486 -31.18 -11.12 -3.17
C ALA A 486 -30.95 -11.11 -1.64
N SER A 487 -29.89 -11.75 -1.15
CA SER A 487 -29.51 -11.83 0.26
C SER A 487 -28.22 -11.08 0.57
N LEU A 488 -27.66 -10.28 -0.34
CA LEU A 488 -26.40 -9.56 -0.10
C LEU A 488 -26.44 -8.70 1.18
N ALA A 489 -27.61 -8.11 1.48
CA ALA A 489 -27.80 -7.28 2.68
C ALA A 489 -27.57 -8.04 4.01
N THR A 490 -27.67 -9.38 4.03
CA THR A 490 -27.44 -10.18 5.24
C THR A 490 -25.97 -10.21 5.67
N LEU A 491 -25.03 -9.90 4.75
CA LEU A 491 -23.63 -9.75 5.09
C LEU A 491 -23.34 -8.48 5.88
N LEU A 492 -24.28 -7.52 5.92
CA LEU A 492 -24.12 -6.26 6.65
C LEU A 492 -22.82 -5.54 6.27
N LEU A 493 -22.49 -5.51 4.98
CA LEU A 493 -21.36 -4.72 4.45
C LEU A 493 -21.63 -3.23 4.63
N ASN A 494 -20.58 -2.43 4.80
CA ASN A 494 -20.75 -0.97 4.84
C ASN A 494 -21.25 -0.45 3.49
N ALA A 495 -22.16 0.53 3.50
CA ALA A 495 -22.64 1.16 2.26
C ALA A 495 -21.51 1.83 1.45
N GLN A 496 -20.39 2.19 2.09
CA GLN A 496 -19.21 2.77 1.44
C GLN A 496 -18.20 1.72 0.94
N THR A 497 -18.45 0.42 1.09
CA THR A 497 -17.53 -0.65 0.65
C THR A 497 -17.18 -0.52 -0.84
N PHE A 498 -18.16 -0.12 -1.66
CA PHE A 498 -18.04 -0.03 -3.12
C PHE A 498 -17.88 1.41 -3.62
N ASN A 499 -17.47 2.35 -2.75
CA ASN A 499 -17.33 3.76 -3.13
C ASN A 499 -16.04 4.00 -3.93
N LEU A 500 -16.17 4.42 -5.19
CA LEU A 500 -15.06 4.75 -6.10
C LEU A 500 -14.85 6.27 -6.30
N SER A 501 -15.72 7.12 -5.73
CA SER A 501 -15.67 8.58 -5.88
C SER A 501 -15.27 9.32 -4.60
N GLY A 502 -15.11 8.60 -3.50
CA GLY A 502 -14.69 9.12 -2.20
C GLY A 502 -13.76 8.16 -1.47
N THR A 503 -13.79 8.23 -0.13
CA THR A 503 -13.07 7.27 0.71
C THR A 503 -13.98 6.07 1.00
N PRO A 504 -13.65 4.86 0.53
CA PRO A 504 -14.40 3.66 0.87
C PRO A 504 -14.25 3.33 2.36
N ASN A 505 -15.19 2.55 2.88
CA ASN A 505 -15.10 1.96 4.21
C ASN A 505 -15.42 0.47 4.10
N PHE A 506 -14.45 -0.36 4.48
CA PHE A 506 -14.52 -1.81 4.32
C PHE A 506 -14.89 -2.55 5.60
N LEU A 507 -15.10 -1.83 6.71
CA LEU A 507 -15.48 -2.46 7.98
C LEU A 507 -16.89 -3.07 7.87
N PRO A 508 -17.05 -4.38 8.12
CA PRO A 508 -18.37 -4.95 8.29
C PRO A 508 -19.13 -4.25 9.42
N GLN A 509 -20.45 -4.07 9.26
CA GLN A 509 -21.25 -3.44 10.29
C GLN A 509 -21.39 -4.37 11.51
N THR A 510 -21.71 -3.79 12.66
CA THR A 510 -22.01 -4.55 13.89
C THR A 510 -23.04 -5.64 13.63
N GLY A 511 -22.73 -6.87 14.05
CA GLY A 511 -23.59 -8.04 13.84
C GLY A 511 -23.40 -8.73 12.49
N SER A 512 -22.51 -8.24 11.62
CA SER A 512 -22.16 -8.94 10.38
C SER A 512 -21.71 -10.37 10.67
N PRO A 513 -22.20 -11.37 9.89
CA PRO A 513 -21.70 -12.74 10.01
C PRO A 513 -20.21 -12.84 9.69
N LEU A 514 -19.63 -11.88 8.94
CA LEU A 514 -18.21 -11.84 8.61
C LEU A 514 -17.33 -11.55 9.82
N LEU A 515 -17.84 -10.97 10.91
CA LEU A 515 -17.04 -10.68 12.11
C LEU A 515 -16.73 -11.93 12.95
N THR A 516 -17.30 -13.09 12.57
CA THR A 516 -17.15 -14.37 13.26
C THR A 516 -16.97 -15.51 12.25
N GLY A 517 -16.71 -16.72 12.75
CA GLY A 517 -16.79 -17.93 11.93
C GLY A 517 -15.55 -18.26 11.10
N ALA A 518 -14.46 -17.49 11.25
CA ALA A 518 -13.16 -17.86 10.67
C ALA A 518 -12.72 -19.26 11.13
N ILE A 519 -12.06 -19.97 10.22
CA ILE A 519 -11.49 -21.30 10.45
C ILE A 519 -9.99 -21.32 10.20
N TRP A 520 -9.29 -22.07 11.04
CA TRP A 520 -7.84 -22.15 11.03
C TRP A 520 -7.38 -23.60 11.11
N ASP A 521 -7.70 -24.34 10.06
CA ASP A 521 -7.32 -25.74 9.84
C ASP A 521 -6.38 -25.85 8.62
N GLY A 522 -5.99 -27.07 8.25
CA GLY A 522 -5.17 -27.34 7.07
C GLY A 522 -3.95 -26.42 6.96
N LYS A 523 -3.74 -25.85 5.77
CA LYS A 523 -2.69 -24.86 5.52
C LYS A 523 -2.95 -23.51 6.19
N GLY A 524 -4.20 -23.19 6.50
CA GLY A 524 -4.58 -22.00 7.26
C GLY A 524 -4.06 -22.04 8.70
N ALA A 525 -3.86 -23.22 9.29
CA ALA A 525 -3.36 -23.37 10.67
C ALA A 525 -1.90 -22.89 10.87
N ASP A 526 -1.17 -22.59 9.79
CA ASP A 526 0.24 -22.17 9.83
C ASP A 526 0.50 -20.98 10.77
N ALA A 527 1.62 -21.01 11.50
CA ALA A 527 1.94 -20.03 12.54
C ALA A 527 2.18 -18.60 12.02
N LEU A 528 2.44 -18.41 10.72
CA LEU A 528 2.60 -17.06 10.13
C LEU A 528 1.29 -16.26 10.11
N PHE A 529 0.13 -16.94 10.08
CA PHE A 529 -1.16 -16.25 10.07
C PHE A 529 -1.62 -15.91 11.48
N THR A 530 -2.00 -14.66 11.67
CA THR A 530 -2.77 -14.23 12.84
C THR A 530 -4.12 -14.93 12.82
N LYS A 531 -4.51 -15.58 13.93
CA LYS A 531 -5.75 -16.36 13.99
C LYS A 531 -6.95 -15.48 14.32
N GLU A 532 -7.42 -14.76 13.31
CA GLU A 532 -8.57 -13.87 13.44
C GLU A 532 -9.88 -14.62 13.67
N THR A 533 -10.86 -13.95 14.26
CA THR A 533 -12.23 -14.51 14.37
C THR A 533 -13.08 -14.24 13.13
N PHE A 534 -12.66 -13.30 12.28
CA PHE A 534 -13.43 -12.77 11.17
C PHE A 534 -13.00 -13.31 9.80
N ILE A 535 -13.93 -13.27 8.84
CA ILE A 535 -13.78 -13.58 7.43
C ILE A 535 -13.60 -12.26 6.65
N GLY A 536 -12.67 -12.25 5.70
CA GLY A 536 -12.22 -11.07 4.99
C GLY A 536 -11.04 -10.39 5.68
N ALA A 537 -10.60 -9.27 5.11
CA ALA A 537 -9.43 -8.52 5.58
C ALA A 537 -9.74 -7.57 6.76
N PHE A 538 -10.99 -7.48 7.20
CA PHE A 538 -11.45 -6.46 8.14
C PHE A 538 -12.29 -7.05 9.27
N GLY A 539 -11.82 -6.85 10.51
CA GLY A 539 -12.63 -6.96 11.72
C GLY A 539 -13.24 -5.62 12.07
N THR A 540 -12.87 -5.08 13.24
CA THR A 540 -13.33 -3.76 13.72
C THR A 540 -12.31 -2.63 13.51
N THR A 541 -11.12 -2.94 13.01
CA THR A 541 -10.03 -1.98 12.77
C THR A 541 -9.79 -1.82 11.27
N ASP A 542 -9.73 -0.57 10.83
CA ASP A 542 -9.43 -0.24 9.44
C ASP A 542 -7.93 0.06 9.30
N TRP A 543 -7.18 -0.96 8.87
CA TRP A 543 -5.74 -0.88 8.66
C TRP A 543 -5.34 -0.06 7.44
N THR A 544 -6.29 0.38 6.60
CA THR A 544 -6.00 1.23 5.44
C THR A 544 -5.87 2.72 5.79
N GLN A 545 -6.32 3.11 7.00
CA GLN A 545 -6.38 4.50 7.42
C GLN A 545 -4.99 5.14 7.56
N GLY A 546 -4.93 6.42 7.20
CA GLY A 546 -3.72 7.24 7.29
C GLY A 546 -2.80 7.11 6.08
N TRP A 547 -2.74 5.94 5.44
CA TRP A 547 -1.68 5.65 4.46
C TRP A 547 -2.17 5.20 3.09
N ALA A 548 -3.41 4.72 2.90
CA ALA A 548 -3.92 4.45 1.56
C ALA A 548 -4.32 5.75 0.83
N ASN A 549 -4.37 5.72 -0.51
CA ASN A 549 -4.92 6.80 -1.33
C ASN A 549 -6.01 6.27 -2.26
N TRP A 550 -7.24 6.77 -2.11
CA TRP A 550 -8.40 6.35 -2.89
C TRP A 550 -8.74 7.29 -4.05
N ASN A 551 -8.01 8.41 -4.17
CA ASN A 551 -8.14 9.35 -5.29
C ASN A 551 -6.76 9.78 -5.82
N PRO A 552 -5.91 8.83 -6.26
CA PRO A 552 -4.60 9.15 -6.82
C PRO A 552 -4.74 9.86 -8.17
N GLN A 553 -5.90 9.86 -8.82
CA GLN A 553 -6.12 10.60 -10.08
C GLN A 553 -5.92 12.10 -9.89
N THR A 554 -6.46 12.69 -8.82
CA THR A 554 -6.41 14.15 -8.60
C THR A 554 -5.35 14.57 -7.57
N THR A 555 -4.68 13.62 -6.92
CA THR A 555 -3.66 13.93 -5.89
C THR A 555 -2.45 14.66 -6.51
N SER A 556 -2.04 15.77 -5.90
CA SER A 556 -0.84 16.50 -6.30
C SER A 556 0.40 15.97 -5.58
N TYR A 557 1.46 15.67 -6.35
CA TYR A 557 2.73 15.11 -5.86
C TYR A 557 3.92 16.00 -6.24
N ASN A 558 3.76 17.32 -6.11
CA ASN A 558 4.76 18.32 -6.48
C ASN A 558 5.42 18.98 -5.27
#